data_AF-A0A9J7E1Z2-F1
#
_entry.id   AF-A0A9J7E1Z2-F1
#
_cell.length_a   1.000
_cell.length_b   1.000
_cell.length_c   1.000
_cell.angle_alpha   90.00
_cell.angle_beta   90.00
_cell.angle_gamma   90.00
#
_symmetry.space_group_name_H-M   'P 1'
#
loop_
_entity.id
_entity.type
_entity.pdbx_description
1 polymer ?
#
loop_
_entity_poly.entity_id
_entity_poly.type
_entity_poly.pdbx_seq_one_letter_code
_entity_poly.pdbx_strand_id
1 'polypeptide(L)'
;MEEFGDAMAASEKYEQEISAIALQAKIPHFWRAQPRLWFAQFEAVIAPHKTSDEQKYNLVIPVLERKDIEQISDIICKPPEIGKYNALKKRLLSVYEESESRQFQKLLSGLELGDQKPTQLLRVMRELAGEKVPDNALKILWMGHLPSQVRAVLSVNTEASLDTQAMMADKMMEHTDQTISEVSQVSSIPPTSPSSCQDLQFQVLTKQIEKLTLEIASLRKENASHRRSSHSFRKNNYGSRSRSHSRSRTGKKPGDPDWECYYHHRFGNRAKKCEPPCARKPSEN
;
A
#
# COMPACT_ATOMS: atom_id res chain seq x y z
N MET A 1 -59.89 -23.57 -35.84
CA MET A 1 -59.33 -23.92 -34.51
C MET A 1 -57.80 -23.98 -34.53
N GLU A 2 -57.14 -23.82 -35.69
CA GLU A 2 -55.67 -23.77 -35.82
C GLU A 2 -55.08 -22.36 -35.59
N GLU A 3 -55.77 -21.27 -35.98
CA GLU A 3 -55.25 -19.89 -35.82
C GLU A 3 -55.05 -19.43 -34.36
N PHE A 4 -55.81 -19.99 -33.42
CA PHE A 4 -55.66 -19.66 -31.99
C PHE A 4 -54.43 -20.33 -31.35
N GLY A 5 -53.95 -21.44 -31.91
CA GLY A 5 -52.73 -22.12 -31.45
C GLY A 5 -51.47 -21.33 -31.80
N ASP A 6 -51.43 -20.77 -33.02
CA ASP A 6 -50.29 -19.98 -33.49
C ASP A 6 -50.15 -18.63 -32.75
N ALA A 7 -51.26 -17.98 -32.38
CA ALA A 7 -51.22 -16.74 -31.62
C ALA A 7 -50.74 -16.94 -30.17
N MET A 8 -51.12 -18.05 -29.52
CA MET A 8 -50.63 -18.40 -28.18
C MET A 8 -49.14 -18.77 -28.21
N ALA A 9 -48.71 -19.57 -29.20
CA ALA A 9 -47.30 -19.91 -29.39
C ALA A 9 -46.43 -18.69 -29.71
N ALA A 10 -46.95 -17.72 -30.47
CA ALA A 10 -46.26 -16.45 -30.72
C ALA A 10 -46.14 -15.61 -29.44
N SER A 11 -47.19 -15.51 -28.62
CA SER A 11 -47.18 -14.78 -27.35
C SER A 11 -46.18 -15.38 -26.35
N GLU A 12 -46.15 -16.71 -26.21
CA GLU A 12 -45.19 -17.41 -25.36
C GLU A 12 -43.75 -17.20 -25.84
N LYS A 13 -43.53 -17.14 -27.15
CA LYS A 13 -42.21 -16.86 -27.74
C LYS A 13 -41.75 -15.43 -27.47
N TYR A 14 -42.65 -14.43 -27.58
CA TYR A 14 -42.33 -13.04 -27.24
C TYR A 14 -42.03 -12.86 -25.73
N GLU A 15 -42.77 -13.52 -24.83
CA GLU A 15 -42.47 -13.50 -23.40
C GLU A 15 -41.13 -14.19 -23.06
N GLN A 16 -40.80 -15.26 -23.76
CA GLN A 16 -39.49 -15.92 -23.65
C GLN A 16 -38.34 -15.02 -24.16
N GLU A 17 -38.55 -14.26 -25.23
CA GLU A 17 -37.56 -13.31 -25.74
C GLU A 17 -37.39 -12.11 -24.80
N ILE A 18 -38.48 -11.55 -24.26
CA ILE A 18 -38.44 -10.45 -23.28
C ILE A 18 -37.76 -10.92 -21.98
N SER A 19 -38.05 -12.14 -21.52
CA SER A 19 -37.39 -12.70 -20.34
C SER A 19 -35.90 -12.99 -20.58
N ALA A 20 -35.50 -13.43 -21.78
CA ALA A 20 -34.10 -13.59 -22.16
C ALA A 20 -33.33 -12.26 -22.18
N ILE A 21 -33.93 -11.19 -22.70
CA ILE A 21 -33.34 -9.84 -22.70
C ILE A 21 -33.25 -9.28 -21.27
N ALA A 22 -34.29 -9.47 -20.45
CA ALA A 22 -34.27 -9.08 -19.04
C ALA A 22 -33.24 -9.87 -18.21
N LEU A 23 -32.97 -11.13 -18.58
CA LEU A 23 -31.92 -11.94 -17.97
C LEU A 23 -30.53 -11.42 -18.33
N GLN A 24 -30.29 -11.04 -19.58
CA GLN A 24 -29.03 -10.41 -20.00
C GLN A 24 -28.76 -9.11 -19.22
N ALA A 25 -29.78 -8.30 -18.96
CA ALA A 25 -29.66 -7.09 -18.16
C ALA A 25 -29.38 -7.36 -16.67
N LYS A 26 -29.69 -8.56 -16.16
CA LYS A 26 -29.45 -8.95 -14.76
C LYS A 26 -28.12 -9.65 -14.53
N ILE A 27 -27.38 -10.02 -15.58
CA ILE A 27 -26.11 -10.70 -15.43
C ILE A 27 -25.02 -9.67 -15.10
N PRO A 28 -24.35 -9.78 -13.94
CA PRO A 28 -23.25 -8.89 -13.60
C PRO A 28 -22.05 -9.12 -14.50
N HIS A 29 -21.22 -8.08 -14.68
CA HIS A 29 -19.94 -8.19 -15.40
C HIS A 29 -19.07 -9.32 -14.84
N PHE A 30 -18.29 -9.96 -15.70
CA PHE A 30 -17.46 -11.10 -15.32
C PHE A 30 -16.39 -10.74 -14.28
N TRP A 31 -16.37 -11.45 -13.14
CA TRP A 31 -15.39 -11.21 -12.07
C TRP A 31 -14.12 -12.03 -12.26
N ARG A 32 -13.08 -11.41 -12.81
CA ARG A 32 -11.77 -12.04 -13.00
C ARG A 32 -11.07 -12.41 -11.69
N ALA A 33 -11.34 -11.67 -10.61
CA ALA A 33 -10.75 -11.92 -9.30
C ALA A 33 -11.35 -13.16 -8.61
N GLN A 34 -12.63 -13.45 -8.86
CA GLN A 34 -13.36 -14.58 -8.28
C GLN A 34 -14.29 -15.21 -9.33
N PRO A 35 -13.73 -15.89 -10.34
CA PRO A 35 -14.51 -16.44 -11.45
C PRO A 35 -15.49 -17.52 -10.97
N ARG A 36 -15.14 -18.27 -9.91
CA ARG A 36 -16.01 -19.30 -9.30
C ARG A 36 -17.30 -18.72 -8.74
N LEU A 37 -17.21 -17.63 -7.98
CA LEU A 37 -18.39 -16.98 -7.38
C LEU A 37 -19.30 -16.39 -8.46
N TRP A 38 -18.72 -15.79 -9.48
CA TRP A 38 -19.50 -15.27 -10.61
C TRP A 38 -20.27 -16.38 -11.32
N PHE A 39 -19.64 -17.52 -11.63
CA PHE A 39 -20.33 -18.66 -12.23
C PHE A 39 -21.42 -19.22 -11.32
N ALA A 40 -21.19 -19.29 -10.00
CA ALA A 40 -22.21 -19.72 -9.04
C ALA A 40 -23.42 -18.78 -9.01
N GLN A 41 -23.18 -17.47 -9.05
CA GLN A 41 -24.24 -16.45 -9.13
C GLN A 41 -24.99 -16.53 -10.46
N PHE A 42 -24.28 -16.64 -11.58
CA PHE A 42 -24.86 -16.79 -12.91
C PHE A 42 -25.73 -18.05 -13.00
N GLU A 43 -25.26 -19.18 -12.49
CA GLU A 43 -26.01 -20.43 -12.45
C GLU A 43 -27.25 -20.33 -11.57
N ALA A 44 -27.19 -19.61 -10.43
CA ALA A 44 -28.35 -19.37 -9.58
C ALA A 44 -29.42 -18.50 -10.28
N VAL A 45 -29.02 -17.49 -11.05
CA VAL A 45 -29.93 -16.63 -11.83
C VAL A 45 -30.60 -17.40 -12.96
N ILE A 46 -29.91 -18.37 -13.54
CA ILE A 46 -30.37 -19.12 -14.71
C ILE A 46 -31.07 -20.43 -14.36
N ALA A 47 -30.82 -20.99 -13.16
CA ALA A 47 -31.50 -22.17 -12.63
C ALA A 47 -33.03 -22.17 -12.83
N PRO A 48 -33.78 -21.06 -12.57
CA PRO A 48 -35.24 -21.05 -12.76
C PRO A 48 -35.69 -21.15 -14.23
N HIS A 49 -34.82 -20.84 -15.19
CA HIS A 49 -35.18 -20.78 -16.60
C HIS A 49 -34.89 -22.07 -17.38
N LYS A 50 -34.32 -23.11 -16.74
CA LYS A 50 -33.96 -24.40 -17.38
C LYS A 50 -33.31 -24.25 -18.77
N THR A 51 -32.48 -23.22 -18.95
CA THR A 51 -31.87 -22.91 -20.25
C THR A 51 -30.91 -24.00 -20.68
N SER A 52 -30.87 -24.29 -21.98
CA SER A 52 -29.90 -25.23 -22.57
C SER A 52 -28.46 -24.72 -22.44
N ASP A 53 -27.49 -25.63 -22.57
CA ASP A 53 -26.06 -25.26 -22.55
C ASP A 53 -25.68 -24.26 -23.65
N GLU A 54 -26.39 -24.28 -24.78
CA GLU A 54 -26.20 -23.32 -25.87
C GLU A 54 -26.74 -21.93 -25.51
N GLN A 55 -27.91 -21.86 -24.87
CA GLN A 55 -28.45 -20.61 -24.38
C GLN A 55 -27.56 -20.00 -23.31
N LYS A 56 -27.02 -20.80 -22.38
CA LYS A 56 -26.03 -20.33 -21.40
C LYS A 56 -24.79 -19.75 -22.07
N TYR A 57 -24.25 -20.44 -23.08
CA TYR A 57 -23.11 -19.95 -23.85
C TYR A 57 -23.40 -18.60 -24.52
N ASN A 58 -24.56 -18.46 -25.16
CA ASN A 58 -24.99 -17.21 -25.79
C ASN A 58 -25.26 -16.07 -24.80
N LEU A 59 -25.57 -16.39 -23.53
CA LEU A 59 -25.71 -15.40 -22.45
C LEU A 59 -24.37 -14.97 -21.85
N VAL A 60 -23.36 -15.85 -21.84
CA VAL A 60 -22.03 -15.54 -21.29
C VAL A 60 -21.20 -14.72 -22.27
N ILE A 61 -21.22 -15.03 -23.57
CA ILE A 61 -20.39 -14.32 -24.57
C ILE A 61 -20.51 -12.79 -24.50
N PRO A 62 -21.71 -12.19 -24.43
CA PRO A 62 -21.86 -10.73 -24.37
C PRO A 62 -21.31 -10.10 -23.08
N VAL A 63 -21.20 -10.89 -22.01
CA VAL A 63 -20.74 -10.44 -20.69
C VAL A 63 -19.21 -10.47 -20.60
N LEU A 64 -18.54 -11.25 -21.45
CA LEU A 64 -17.09 -11.35 -21.52
C LEU A 64 -16.49 -10.15 -22.25
N GLU A 65 -15.43 -9.56 -21.71
CA GLU A 65 -14.74 -8.47 -22.38
C GLU A 65 -13.65 -9.02 -23.32
N ARG A 66 -13.07 -8.13 -24.14
CA ARG A 66 -12.05 -8.49 -25.15
C ARG A 66 -10.91 -9.35 -24.59
N LYS A 67 -10.45 -9.07 -23.37
CA LYS A 67 -9.37 -9.83 -22.71
C LYS A 67 -9.77 -11.26 -22.38
N ASP A 68 -11.04 -11.50 -22.05
CA ASP A 68 -11.55 -12.84 -21.73
C ASP A 68 -11.81 -13.61 -23.02
N ILE A 69 -12.34 -12.92 -24.05
CA ILE A 69 -12.56 -13.47 -25.40
C ILE A 69 -11.25 -13.96 -26.02
N GLU A 70 -10.14 -13.22 -25.84
CA GLU A 70 -8.81 -13.67 -26.30
C GLU A 70 -8.40 -15.02 -25.68
N GLN A 71 -8.71 -15.24 -24.39
CA GLN A 71 -8.39 -16.47 -23.67
C GLN A 71 -9.27 -17.66 -24.05
N ILE A 72 -10.46 -17.42 -24.60
CA ILE A 72 -11.37 -18.45 -25.10
C ILE A 72 -11.51 -18.46 -26.62
N SER A 73 -10.62 -17.76 -27.33
CA SER A 73 -10.64 -17.65 -28.80
C SER A 73 -10.66 -19.02 -29.47
N ASP A 74 -9.94 -20.00 -28.93
CA ASP A 74 -9.95 -21.39 -29.40
C ASP A 74 -11.34 -22.04 -29.31
N ILE A 75 -12.12 -21.74 -28.27
CA ILE A 75 -13.48 -22.29 -28.06
C ILE A 75 -14.48 -21.58 -28.97
N ILE A 76 -14.27 -20.30 -29.27
CA ILE A 76 -15.13 -19.53 -30.18
C ILE A 76 -14.83 -19.95 -31.64
N CYS A 77 -13.56 -20.12 -32.01
CA CYS A 77 -13.14 -20.51 -33.35
C CYS A 77 -13.33 -22.00 -33.63
N LYS A 78 -13.26 -22.87 -32.61
CA LYS A 78 -13.55 -24.31 -32.70
C LYS A 78 -14.53 -24.69 -31.59
N PRO A 79 -15.84 -24.44 -31.77
CA PRO A 79 -16.83 -24.77 -30.76
C PRO A 79 -16.91 -26.29 -30.58
N PRO A 80 -16.74 -26.83 -29.36
CA PRO A 80 -16.95 -28.25 -29.09
C PRO A 80 -18.43 -28.61 -29.28
N GLU A 81 -18.68 -29.78 -29.90
CA GLU A 81 -20.03 -30.23 -30.27
C GLU A 81 -20.97 -30.48 -29.08
N ILE A 82 -20.42 -30.75 -27.89
CA ILE A 82 -21.20 -31.06 -26.67
C ILE A 82 -20.63 -30.25 -25.50
N GLY A 83 -21.51 -29.56 -24.76
CA GLY A 83 -21.15 -28.86 -23.53
C GLY A 83 -20.35 -27.56 -23.71
N LYS A 84 -20.70 -26.74 -24.71
CA LYS A 84 -20.06 -25.43 -25.00
C LYS A 84 -19.84 -24.57 -23.75
N TYR A 85 -20.88 -24.44 -22.92
CA TYR A 85 -20.82 -23.72 -21.66
C TYR A 85 -19.86 -24.35 -20.65
N ASN A 86 -19.88 -25.68 -20.49
CA ASN A 86 -19.00 -26.38 -19.54
C ASN A 86 -17.53 -26.29 -19.95
N ALA A 87 -17.23 -26.39 -21.25
CA ALA A 87 -15.89 -26.21 -21.79
C ALA A 87 -15.39 -24.77 -21.56
N LEU A 88 -16.25 -23.78 -21.83
CA LEU A 88 -15.99 -22.37 -21.56
C LEU A 88 -15.74 -22.12 -20.07
N LYS A 89 -16.66 -22.57 -19.19
CA LYS A 89 -16.53 -22.45 -17.73
C LYS A 89 -15.22 -23.04 -17.24
N LYS A 90 -14.89 -24.28 -17.65
CA LYS A 90 -13.62 -24.92 -17.29
C LYS A 90 -12.40 -24.14 -17.75
N ARG A 91 -12.44 -23.53 -18.95
CA ARG A 91 -11.31 -22.73 -19.43
C ARG A 91 -11.17 -21.40 -18.70
N LEU A 92 -12.24 -20.65 -18.51
CA LEU A 92 -12.17 -19.40 -17.74
C LEU A 92 -11.75 -19.67 -16.30
N LEU A 93 -12.24 -20.74 -15.69
CA LEU A 93 -11.74 -21.17 -14.38
C LEU A 93 -10.25 -21.49 -14.48
N SER A 94 -9.79 -22.33 -15.40
CA SER A 94 -8.35 -22.64 -15.53
C SER A 94 -7.44 -21.43 -15.79
N VAL A 95 -7.95 -20.37 -16.43
CA VAL A 95 -7.16 -19.18 -16.80
C VAL A 95 -7.15 -18.13 -15.69
N TYR A 96 -8.30 -17.89 -15.06
CA TYR A 96 -8.48 -16.85 -14.05
C TYR A 96 -8.45 -17.36 -12.61
N GLU A 97 -8.61 -18.66 -12.39
CA GLU A 97 -8.42 -19.25 -11.07
C GLU A 97 -6.94 -19.16 -10.72
N GLU A 98 -6.63 -18.43 -9.66
CA GLU A 98 -5.28 -18.39 -9.12
C GLU A 98 -4.84 -19.80 -8.73
N SER A 99 -3.59 -20.15 -9.05
CA SER A 99 -3.05 -21.46 -8.71
C SER A 99 -3.25 -21.74 -7.22
N GLU A 100 -3.55 -23.00 -6.89
CA GLU A 100 -3.80 -23.44 -5.51
C GLU A 100 -2.65 -23.02 -4.57
N SER A 101 -1.41 -23.06 -5.07
CA SER A 101 -0.22 -22.58 -4.38
C SER A 101 -0.25 -21.08 -4.07
N ARG A 102 -0.84 -20.25 -4.94
CA ARG A 102 -0.97 -18.81 -4.77
C ARG A 102 -2.12 -18.45 -3.83
N GLN A 103 -3.22 -19.21 -3.87
CA GLN A 103 -4.31 -19.10 -2.88
C GLN A 103 -3.79 -19.45 -1.48
N PHE A 104 -3.04 -20.55 -1.38
CA PHE A 104 -2.39 -20.96 -0.14
C PHE A 104 -1.33 -19.96 0.31
N GLN A 105 -0.51 -19.44 -0.61
CA GLN A 105 0.44 -18.37 -0.29
C GLN A 105 -0.28 -17.10 0.18
N LYS A 106 -1.40 -16.70 -0.40
CA LYS A 106 -2.20 -15.56 0.10
C LYS A 106 -2.76 -15.79 1.49
N LEU A 107 -3.18 -17.03 1.77
CA LEU A 107 -3.62 -17.43 3.10
C LEU A 107 -2.46 -17.33 4.11
N LEU A 108 -1.24 -17.68 3.71
CA LEU A 108 -0.04 -17.60 4.56
C LEU A 108 0.63 -16.22 4.61
N SER A 109 0.53 -15.41 3.55
CA SER A 109 1.32 -14.18 3.37
C SER A 109 0.77 -12.98 4.13
N GLY A 110 -0.14 -13.19 5.08
CA GLY A 110 -0.73 -12.11 5.85
C GLY A 110 -1.96 -11.54 5.16
N LEU A 111 -3.13 -12.18 5.32
CA LEU A 111 -4.38 -11.44 5.27
C LEU A 111 -4.37 -10.47 6.46
N GLU A 112 -4.14 -9.19 6.20
CA GLU A 112 -4.20 -8.18 7.25
C GLU A 112 -5.65 -8.08 7.73
N LEU A 113 -5.86 -8.31 9.04
CA LEU A 113 -7.18 -8.19 9.66
C LEU A 113 -7.75 -6.78 9.43
N GLY A 114 -6.89 -5.75 9.39
CA GLY A 114 -7.28 -4.36 9.16
C GLY A 114 -8.47 -3.96 10.04
N ASP A 115 -9.53 -3.45 9.41
CA ASP A 115 -10.82 -3.14 10.04
C ASP A 115 -11.86 -4.28 9.88
N GLN A 116 -11.47 -5.45 9.40
CA GLN A 116 -12.39 -6.56 9.15
C GLN A 116 -12.73 -7.32 10.42
N LYS A 117 -14.01 -7.70 10.55
CA LYS A 117 -14.47 -8.56 11.63
C LYS A 117 -13.79 -9.93 11.56
N PRO A 118 -13.38 -10.52 12.69
CA PRO A 118 -12.84 -11.87 12.79
C PRO A 118 -13.68 -12.94 12.08
N THR A 119 -15.01 -12.84 12.12
CA THR A 119 -15.94 -13.70 11.35
C THR A 119 -15.79 -13.54 9.84
N GLN A 120 -15.63 -12.32 9.36
CA GLN A 120 -15.44 -12.03 7.94
C GLN A 120 -14.09 -12.57 7.46
N LEU A 121 -13.03 -12.39 8.26
CA LEU A 121 -11.73 -12.99 7.98
C LEU A 121 -11.86 -14.52 7.86
N LEU A 122 -12.56 -15.19 8.78
CA LEU A 122 -12.73 -16.65 8.70
C LEU A 122 -13.43 -17.12 7.44
N ARG A 123 -14.44 -16.37 6.97
CA ARG A 123 -15.13 -16.70 5.72
C ARG A 123 -14.18 -16.62 4.53
N VAL A 124 -13.40 -15.54 4.45
CA VAL A 124 -12.41 -15.37 3.38
C VAL A 124 -11.32 -16.46 3.46
N MET A 125 -10.83 -16.77 4.66
CA MET A 125 -9.84 -17.83 4.85
C MET A 125 -10.39 -19.21 4.48
N ARG A 126 -11.65 -19.51 4.81
CA ARG A 126 -12.32 -20.77 4.42
C ARG A 126 -12.52 -20.86 2.91
N GLU A 127 -12.86 -19.74 2.26
CA GLU A 127 -12.99 -19.67 0.80
C GLU A 127 -11.64 -19.93 0.10
N LEU A 128 -10.56 -19.32 0.59
CA LEU A 128 -9.20 -19.50 0.05
C LEU A 128 -8.60 -20.87 0.37
N ALA A 129 -8.94 -21.44 1.53
CA ALA A 129 -8.53 -22.79 1.93
C ALA A 129 -9.22 -23.89 1.12
N GLY A 130 -10.46 -23.65 0.69
CA GLY A 130 -11.32 -24.67 0.11
C GLY A 130 -11.47 -25.89 1.03
N GLU A 131 -11.56 -27.08 0.44
CA GLU A 131 -11.71 -28.36 1.16
C GLU A 131 -10.37 -28.96 1.64
N LYS A 132 -9.23 -28.32 1.33
CA LYS A 132 -7.90 -28.93 1.48
C LYS A 132 -7.22 -28.63 2.82
N VAL A 133 -7.63 -27.56 3.51
CA VAL A 133 -7.05 -27.20 4.82
C VAL A 133 -7.97 -27.73 5.92
N PRO A 134 -7.46 -28.57 6.85
CA PRO A 134 -8.28 -29.02 7.97
C PRO A 134 -8.65 -27.82 8.84
N ASP A 135 -9.86 -27.85 9.39
CA ASP A 135 -10.41 -26.76 10.22
C ASP A 135 -9.49 -26.40 11.40
N ASN A 136 -8.74 -27.37 11.92
CA ASN A 136 -7.71 -27.17 12.95
C ASN A 136 -6.53 -26.31 12.47
N ALA A 137 -6.04 -26.50 11.24
CA ALA A 137 -4.97 -25.68 10.68
C ALA A 137 -5.50 -24.27 10.35
N LEU A 138 -6.73 -24.19 9.85
CA LEU A 138 -7.42 -22.92 9.60
C LEU A 138 -7.58 -22.11 10.90
N LYS A 139 -7.93 -22.77 12.01
CA LYS A 139 -8.00 -22.19 13.35
C LYS A 139 -6.68 -21.58 13.80
N ILE A 140 -5.57 -22.28 13.64
CA ILE A 140 -4.24 -21.78 14.03
C ILE A 140 -3.88 -20.54 13.23
N LEU A 141 -4.07 -20.58 11.91
CA LEU A 141 -3.75 -19.47 11.02
C LEU A 141 -4.63 -18.26 11.34
N TRP A 142 -5.94 -18.46 11.46
CA TRP A 142 -6.87 -17.39 11.83
C TRP A 142 -6.55 -16.78 13.19
N MET A 143 -6.29 -17.59 14.21
CA MET A 143 -5.86 -17.07 15.52
C MET A 143 -4.58 -16.25 15.39
N GLY A 144 -3.64 -16.65 14.52
CA GLY A 144 -2.41 -15.91 14.23
C GLY A 144 -2.65 -14.48 13.72
N HIS A 145 -3.78 -14.22 13.06
CA HIS A 145 -4.18 -12.89 12.60
C HIS A 145 -4.87 -12.03 13.66
N LEU A 146 -5.25 -12.61 14.81
CA LEU A 146 -5.98 -11.90 15.86
C LEU A 146 -5.04 -11.20 16.87
N PRO A 147 -5.47 -10.05 17.43
CA PRO A 147 -4.75 -9.38 18.52
C PRO A 147 -4.51 -10.32 19.72
N SER A 148 -3.43 -10.08 20.46
CA SER A 148 -3.02 -10.93 21.59
C SER A 148 -4.10 -11.08 22.66
N GLN A 149 -4.91 -10.03 22.88
CA GLN A 149 -5.99 -10.00 23.86
C GLN A 149 -7.11 -10.98 23.48
N VAL A 150 -7.48 -10.99 22.20
CA VAL A 150 -8.51 -11.89 21.66
C VAL A 150 -7.99 -13.34 21.68
N ARG A 151 -6.74 -13.56 21.24
CA ARG A 151 -6.12 -14.89 21.29
C ARG A 151 -6.08 -15.50 22.69
N ALA A 152 -5.78 -14.71 23.72
CA ALA A 152 -5.69 -15.21 25.09
C ALA A 152 -7.02 -15.81 25.57
N VAL A 153 -8.14 -15.14 25.29
CA VAL A 153 -9.47 -15.65 25.70
C VAL A 153 -9.90 -16.84 24.85
N LEU A 154 -9.67 -16.78 23.54
CA LEU A 154 -10.01 -17.90 22.64
C LEU A 154 -9.18 -19.16 22.90
N SER A 155 -7.95 -19.02 23.41
CA SER A 155 -7.10 -20.15 23.78
C SER A 155 -7.63 -20.95 24.98
N VAL A 156 -8.45 -20.33 25.84
CA VAL A 156 -9.10 -21.01 26.97
C VAL A 156 -10.32 -21.81 26.49
N ASN A 157 -10.98 -21.34 25.43
CA ASN A 157 -12.17 -22.00 24.88
C ASN A 157 -11.80 -22.98 23.77
N THR A 158 -11.07 -24.06 24.09
CA THR A 158 -10.57 -25.03 23.11
C THR A 158 -11.65 -25.92 22.48
N GLU A 159 -12.77 -26.13 23.18
CA GLU A 159 -13.84 -27.08 22.82
C GLU A 159 -14.91 -26.46 21.91
N ALA A 160 -14.97 -25.13 21.81
CA ALA A 160 -15.91 -24.43 20.96
C ALA A 160 -15.56 -24.55 19.48
N SER A 161 -16.59 -24.63 18.62
CA SER A 161 -16.42 -24.66 17.17
C SER A 161 -15.79 -23.36 16.67
N LEU A 162 -15.04 -23.45 15.56
CA LEU A 162 -14.37 -22.30 14.96
C LEU A 162 -15.32 -21.12 14.71
N ASP A 163 -16.55 -21.38 14.25
CA ASP A 163 -17.56 -20.34 14.01
C ASP A 163 -18.03 -19.66 15.30
N THR A 164 -18.17 -20.40 16.40
CA THR A 164 -18.53 -19.80 17.70
C THR A 164 -17.38 -18.99 18.28
N GLN A 165 -16.14 -19.44 18.11
CA GLN A 165 -14.95 -18.67 18.47
C GLN A 165 -14.86 -17.37 17.65
N ALA A 166 -15.23 -17.41 16.37
CA ALA A 166 -15.34 -16.24 15.50
C ALA A 166 -16.30 -15.19 16.05
N MET A 167 -17.51 -15.62 16.41
CA MET A 167 -18.53 -14.72 16.97
C MET A 167 -18.11 -14.12 18.31
N MET A 168 -17.41 -14.88 19.15
CA MET A 168 -16.84 -14.36 20.38
C MET A 168 -15.75 -13.32 20.08
N ALA A 169 -14.87 -13.59 19.12
CA ALA A 169 -13.82 -12.67 18.69
C ALA A 169 -14.38 -11.34 18.20
N ASP A 170 -15.45 -11.37 17.39
CA ASP A 170 -16.16 -10.16 16.91
C ASP A 170 -16.63 -9.31 18.10
N LYS A 171 -17.29 -9.94 19.07
CA LYS A 171 -17.81 -9.25 20.25
C LYS A 171 -16.69 -8.67 21.10
N MET A 172 -15.58 -9.38 21.25
CA MET A 172 -14.41 -8.90 21.97
C MET A 172 -13.77 -7.68 21.27
N MET A 173 -13.69 -7.71 19.94
CA MET A 173 -13.11 -6.61 19.18
C MET A 173 -13.96 -5.33 19.23
N GLU A 174 -15.28 -5.48 19.20
CA GLU A 174 -16.21 -4.36 19.37
C GLU A 174 -16.01 -3.64 20.73
N HIS A 175 -15.76 -4.39 21.80
CA HIS A 175 -15.46 -3.82 23.10
C HIS A 175 -14.07 -3.17 23.17
N THR A 176 -13.05 -3.71 22.49
CA THR A 176 -11.74 -3.06 22.44
C THR A 176 -11.78 -1.75 21.66
N ASP A 177 -12.51 -1.67 20.54
CA ASP A 177 -12.64 -0.42 19.77
C ASP A 177 -13.42 0.66 20.53
N GLN A 178 -14.42 0.26 21.32
CA GLN A 178 -15.14 1.15 22.25
C GLN A 178 -14.20 1.68 23.35
N THR A 179 -13.39 0.81 23.99
CA THR A 179 -12.45 1.28 25.01
C THR A 179 -11.38 2.22 24.44
N ILE A 180 -10.91 2.01 23.21
CA ILE A 180 -9.96 2.92 22.55
C ILE A 180 -10.64 4.27 22.23
N SER A 181 -11.90 4.26 21.80
CA SER A 181 -12.67 5.47 21.52
C SER A 181 -13.03 6.26 22.78
N GLU A 182 -13.37 5.59 23.88
CA GLU A 182 -13.67 6.21 25.17
C GLU A 182 -12.41 6.85 25.80
N VAL A 183 -11.25 6.21 25.69
CA VAL A 183 -9.97 6.79 26.16
C VAL A 183 -9.60 8.06 25.37
N SER A 184 -9.99 8.17 24.09
CA SER A 184 -9.82 9.41 23.32
C SER A 184 -10.74 10.54 23.77
N GLN A 185 -11.96 10.24 24.24
CA GLN A 185 -12.93 11.25 24.69
C GLN A 185 -12.71 11.75 26.13
N VAL A 186 -12.03 10.97 26.99
CA VAL A 186 -11.79 11.35 28.40
C VAL A 186 -10.61 12.32 28.58
N SER A 187 -9.86 12.67 27.54
CA SER A 187 -8.79 13.69 27.60
C SER A 187 -9.27 15.14 27.85
N SER A 188 -10.57 15.36 28.10
CA SER A 188 -11.17 16.70 28.32
C SER A 188 -11.86 16.93 29.67
N ILE A 189 -11.69 16.07 30.69
CA ILE A 189 -12.28 16.31 32.02
C ILE A 189 -11.21 16.22 33.12
N PRO A 190 -11.05 17.21 34.01
CA PRO A 190 -10.08 17.15 35.10
C PRO A 190 -10.51 16.12 36.17
N PRO A 191 -9.61 15.24 36.66
CA PRO A 191 -10.01 14.17 37.56
C PRO A 191 -10.09 14.66 39.01
N THR A 192 -11.28 14.55 39.60
CA THR A 192 -11.47 14.43 41.04
C THR A 192 -11.67 12.96 41.40
N SER A 193 -10.73 12.41 42.19
CA SER A 193 -10.73 11.11 42.90
C SER A 193 -9.82 10.02 42.31
N PRO A 194 -8.81 9.52 43.07
CA PRO A 194 -7.80 8.58 42.56
C PRO A 194 -8.13 7.13 42.96
N SER A 195 -8.55 6.31 41.99
CA SER A 195 -8.66 4.85 42.17
C SER A 195 -8.47 4.11 40.85
N SER A 196 -7.26 4.06 40.31
CA SER A 196 -6.87 3.02 39.35
C SER A 196 -5.35 2.91 39.24
N CYS A 197 -4.80 1.71 39.37
CA CYS A 197 -3.37 1.44 39.15
C CYS A 197 -2.89 1.83 37.74
N GLN A 198 -3.81 2.04 36.78
CA GLN A 198 -3.51 2.52 35.44
C GLN A 198 -3.18 4.03 35.41
N ASP A 199 -3.79 4.84 36.28
CA ASP A 199 -3.46 6.27 36.42
C ASP A 199 -2.04 6.49 36.93
N LEU A 200 -1.59 5.61 37.83
CA LEU A 200 -0.20 5.63 38.31
C LEU A 200 0.77 5.29 37.19
N GLN A 201 0.47 4.30 36.34
CA GLN A 201 1.31 3.98 35.19
C GLN A 201 1.33 5.10 34.15
N PHE A 202 0.17 5.72 33.88
CA PHE A 202 0.07 6.85 32.97
C PHE A 202 0.85 8.06 33.51
N GLN A 203 0.71 8.41 34.80
CA GLN A 203 1.51 9.49 35.41
C GLN A 203 3.01 9.20 35.38
N VAL A 204 3.43 7.96 35.64
CA VAL A 204 4.84 7.56 35.56
C VAL A 204 5.36 7.73 34.14
N LEU A 205 4.62 7.24 33.13
CA LEU A 205 5.00 7.39 31.72
C LEU A 205 5.05 8.86 31.29
N THR A 206 4.07 9.68 31.68
CA THR A 206 4.05 11.11 31.37
C THR A 206 5.24 11.84 31.97
N LYS A 207 5.58 11.55 33.24
CA LYS A 207 6.80 12.09 33.87
C LYS A 207 8.07 11.61 33.18
N GLN A 208 8.10 10.37 32.70
CA GLN A 208 9.24 9.81 32.00
C GLN A 208 9.39 10.45 30.61
N ILE A 209 8.29 10.74 29.91
CA ILE A 209 8.27 11.48 28.64
C ILE A 209 8.74 12.93 28.84
N GLU A 210 8.26 13.62 29.89
CA GLU A 210 8.74 14.97 30.22
C GLU A 210 10.24 14.99 30.51
N LYS A 211 10.73 14.02 31.31
CA LYS A 211 12.15 13.87 31.60
C LYS A 211 12.97 13.63 30.32
N LEU A 212 12.53 12.71 29.46
CA LEU A 212 13.20 12.44 28.18
C LEU A 212 13.15 13.67 27.26
N THR A 213 12.06 14.44 27.28
CA THR A 213 11.93 15.66 26.48
C THR A 213 12.92 16.72 26.94
N LEU A 214 13.07 16.91 28.25
CA LEU A 214 14.07 17.81 28.83
C LEU A 214 15.50 17.33 28.56
N GLU A 215 15.73 16.02 28.61
CA GLU A 215 17.04 15.43 28.33
C GLU A 215 17.41 15.58 26.86
N ILE A 216 16.47 15.39 25.92
CA ILE A 216 16.65 15.68 24.50
C ILE A 216 16.91 17.17 24.27
N ALA A 217 16.22 18.07 24.97
CA ALA A 217 16.46 19.50 24.86
C ALA A 217 17.85 19.89 25.37
N SER A 218 18.31 19.28 26.47
CA SER A 218 19.65 19.45 27.02
C SER A 218 20.73 18.93 26.05
N LEU A 219 20.56 17.71 25.53
CA LEU A 219 21.48 17.10 24.56
C LEU A 219 21.56 17.91 23.26
N ARG A 220 20.43 18.45 22.78
CA ARG A 220 20.41 19.36 21.61
C ARG A 220 21.21 20.65 21.88
N LYS A 221 21.10 21.21 23.09
CA LYS A 221 21.83 22.42 23.49
C LYS A 221 23.33 22.15 23.66
N GLU A 222 23.71 21.00 24.20
CA GLU A 222 25.10 20.56 24.34
C GLU A 222 25.76 20.25 22.98
N ASN A 223 25.02 19.62 22.05
CA ASN A 223 25.52 19.36 20.70
C ASN A 223 25.69 20.68 19.91
N ALA A 224 24.82 21.67 20.14
CA ALA A 224 24.96 23.01 19.55
C ALA A 224 26.18 23.78 20.11
N SER A 225 26.48 23.65 21.41
CA SER A 225 27.68 24.26 22.00
C SER A 225 28.95 23.56 21.56
N HIS A 226 28.96 22.22 21.43
CA HIS A 226 30.07 21.47 20.86
C HIS A 226 30.38 21.84 19.41
N ARG A 227 29.35 22.05 18.57
CA ARG A 227 29.52 22.54 17.19
C ARG A 227 30.11 23.95 17.14
N ARG A 228 29.75 24.83 18.07
CA ARG A 228 30.32 26.19 18.16
C ARG A 228 31.76 26.20 18.66
N SER A 229 32.09 25.36 19.66
CA SER A 229 33.47 25.21 20.15
C SER A 229 34.39 24.62 19.08
N SER A 230 33.95 23.63 18.29
CA SER A 230 34.73 23.11 17.15
C SER A 230 35.03 24.14 16.06
N HIS A 231 34.26 25.23 15.98
CA HIS A 231 34.51 26.32 15.03
C HIS A 231 35.41 27.44 15.57
N SER A 232 35.61 27.56 16.89
CA SER A 232 36.52 28.57 17.46
C SER A 232 37.97 28.08 17.56
N PHE A 233 38.21 26.77 17.65
CA PHE A 233 39.57 26.21 17.75
C PHE A 233 40.33 26.11 16.42
N ARG A 234 39.72 26.46 15.28
CA ARG A 234 40.42 26.56 13.97
C ARG A 234 40.94 27.96 13.64
N LYS A 235 40.88 28.91 14.57
CA LYS A 235 41.36 30.27 14.33
C LYS A 235 42.37 30.71 15.39
N ASN A 236 43.47 29.97 15.50
CA ASN A 236 44.73 30.51 16.03
C ASN A 236 45.88 29.53 15.79
N ASN A 237 46.46 29.59 14.59
CA ASN A 237 47.91 29.47 14.51
C ASN A 237 48.42 30.15 13.23
N TYR A 238 49.59 30.77 13.33
CA TYR A 238 50.29 31.63 12.39
C TYR A 238 49.97 33.12 12.49
N GLY A 239 50.72 33.75 13.40
CA GLY A 239 50.88 35.18 13.43
C GLY A 239 51.63 35.71 12.20
N SER A 240 51.39 36.98 11.91
CA SER A 240 52.44 37.99 11.78
C SER A 240 51.86 39.27 11.20
N ARG A 241 52.22 40.37 11.86
CA ARG A 241 52.60 41.66 11.25
C ARG A 241 51.58 42.35 10.33
N SER A 242 50.98 43.40 10.90
CA SER A 242 50.83 44.75 10.31
C SER A 242 51.07 44.88 8.81
N ARG A 243 50.08 45.43 8.10
CA ARG A 243 50.25 46.69 7.33
C ARG A 243 48.93 47.16 6.75
N SER A 244 48.46 48.28 7.28
CA SER A 244 47.54 49.18 6.60
C SER A 244 48.16 49.62 5.27
N HIS A 245 47.55 49.25 4.15
CA HIS A 245 47.79 49.97 2.91
C HIS A 245 46.56 49.92 1.99
N SER A 246 45.72 50.94 2.16
CA SER A 246 44.82 51.41 1.13
C SER A 246 45.63 51.72 -0.13
N ARG A 247 45.44 50.94 -1.21
CA ARG A 247 45.75 51.37 -2.57
C ARG A 247 44.58 51.00 -3.46
N SER A 248 43.77 52.02 -3.74
CA SER A 248 42.96 52.10 -4.93
C SER A 248 43.85 51.75 -6.14
N ARG A 249 43.50 50.69 -6.86
CA ARG A 249 44.00 50.47 -8.21
C ARG A 249 42.86 49.98 -9.07
N THR A 250 42.23 50.95 -9.73
CA THR A 250 41.80 50.80 -11.12
C THR A 250 42.86 50.00 -11.88
N GLY A 251 42.56 48.73 -12.17
CA GLY A 251 43.52 47.80 -12.75
C GLY A 251 43.92 48.23 -14.15
N LYS A 252 45.14 48.76 -14.30
CA LYS A 252 45.79 48.98 -15.60
C LYS A 252 45.98 47.63 -16.28
N LYS A 253 45.65 47.53 -17.57
CA LYS A 253 45.66 46.27 -18.31
C LYS A 253 47.02 46.07 -19.01
N PRO A 254 47.44 44.82 -19.25
CA PRO A 254 48.63 44.54 -20.06
C PRO A 254 48.48 45.20 -21.44
N GLY A 255 49.37 46.14 -21.78
CA GLY A 255 49.33 46.91 -23.02
C GLY A 255 49.25 48.43 -22.87
N ASP A 256 48.94 48.97 -21.67
CA ASP A 256 49.07 50.41 -21.42
C ASP A 256 50.56 50.82 -21.45
N PRO A 257 50.91 52.03 -21.94
CA PRO A 257 52.31 52.47 -22.08
C PRO A 257 53.08 52.52 -20.75
N ASP A 258 52.38 52.62 -19.62
CA ASP A 258 52.94 52.61 -18.25
C ASP A 258 52.61 51.32 -17.47
N TRP A 259 52.21 50.22 -18.15
CA TRP A 259 51.92 48.97 -17.46
C TRP A 259 53.19 48.24 -17.04
N GLU A 260 53.25 47.88 -15.77
CA GLU A 260 54.36 47.12 -15.18
C GLU A 260 53.90 45.69 -14.87
N CYS A 261 54.66 44.70 -15.33
CA CYS A 261 54.36 43.30 -15.02
C CYS A 261 54.51 43.03 -13.52
N TYR A 262 53.96 41.91 -13.07
CA TYR A 262 53.97 41.52 -11.66
C TYR A 262 55.36 41.62 -11.00
N TYR A 263 56.41 41.22 -11.71
CA TYR A 263 57.77 41.25 -11.20
C TYR A 263 58.29 42.68 -10.99
N HIS A 264 58.11 43.59 -11.96
CA HIS A 264 58.48 44.99 -11.80
C HIS A 264 57.59 45.70 -10.77
N HIS A 265 56.34 45.28 -10.64
CA HIS A 265 55.43 45.81 -9.64
C HIS A 265 55.85 45.48 -8.20
N ARG A 266 56.32 44.24 -7.99
CA ARG A 266 56.70 43.71 -6.67
C ARG A 266 58.14 44.03 -6.30
N PHE A 267 59.05 44.04 -7.26
CA PHE A 267 60.50 44.12 -7.04
C PHE A 267 61.14 45.40 -7.62
N GLY A 268 60.40 46.23 -8.35
CA GLY A 268 60.91 47.46 -8.96
C GLY A 268 62.10 47.21 -9.88
N ASN A 269 63.10 48.10 -9.85
CA ASN A 269 64.31 48.00 -10.68
C ASN A 269 65.25 46.85 -10.30
N ARG A 270 64.91 46.03 -9.30
CA ARG A 270 65.68 44.84 -8.90
C ARG A 270 65.05 43.55 -9.44
N ALA A 271 64.04 43.64 -10.31
CA ALA A 271 63.40 42.50 -10.92
C ALA A 271 64.37 41.80 -11.89
N LYS A 272 64.68 40.53 -11.61
CA LYS A 272 65.54 39.70 -12.48
C LYS A 272 64.79 39.05 -13.64
N LYS A 273 63.47 39.16 -13.67
CA LYS A 273 62.59 38.61 -14.69
C LYS A 273 61.57 39.68 -15.10
N CYS A 274 61.36 39.81 -16.40
CA CYS A 274 60.36 40.70 -17.00
C CYS A 274 59.42 39.86 -17.88
N GLU A 275 58.13 40.17 -17.84
CA GLU A 275 57.10 39.56 -18.70
C GLU A 275 56.55 40.63 -19.63
N PRO A 276 56.78 40.52 -20.95
CA PRO A 276 56.20 41.42 -21.94
C PRO A 276 54.66 41.26 -22.03
N PRO A 277 53.91 42.32 -22.38
CA PRO A 277 54.39 43.67 -22.70
C PRO A 277 54.54 44.53 -21.43
N CYS A 278 55.76 44.83 -20.98
CA CYS A 278 56.03 45.66 -19.80
C CYS A 278 56.82 46.91 -20.17
N ALA A 279 56.42 48.07 -19.63
CA ALA A 279 57.05 49.36 -19.88
C ALA A 279 58.51 49.44 -19.38
N ARG A 280 58.90 48.64 -18.38
CA ARG A 280 60.29 48.61 -17.87
C ARG A 280 61.13 47.56 -18.58
N LYS A 281 62.28 47.99 -19.11
CA LYS A 281 63.29 47.08 -19.68
C LYS A 281 63.90 46.21 -18.57
N PRO A 282 64.11 44.91 -18.78
CA PRO A 282 64.81 44.07 -17.82
C PRO A 282 66.23 44.62 -17.59
N SER A 283 66.68 44.69 -16.34
CA SER A 283 68.08 44.95 -16.04
C SER A 283 68.89 43.73 -16.47
N GLU A 284 69.59 43.82 -17.60
CA GLU A 284 70.60 42.83 -17.99
C GLU A 284 71.73 42.85 -16.96
N ASN A 285 71.94 41.72 -16.30
CA ASN A 285 73.12 41.43 -15.50
C ASN A 285 73.33 39.92 -15.45
#